data_AF-A0A4Q3UM73-F1
#
_entry.id   AF-A0A4Q3UM73-F1
#
_cell.length_a   1.000
_cell.length_b   1.000
_cell.length_c   1.000
_cell.angle_alpha   90.00
_cell.angle_beta   90.00
_cell.angle_gamma   90.00
#
_symmetry.space_group_name_H-M   'P 1'
#
loop_
_entity.id
_entity.type
_entity.pdbx_description
1 polymer ?
#
loop_
_entity_poly.entity_id
_entity_poly.type
_entity_poly.pdbx_seq_one_letter_code
_entity_poly.pdbx_strand_id
1 'polypeptide(L)'
;MEFLESGLFNTARIQTIIDAYVAETNAMDARSRASSFLRRAFWDHRATEADLLAEAEQFPIIAGLLDPYVTTQLFETISALANGQAPAKAVVDAWVAAFAKGEHPSFADSNPFNNPIHPDIKAAFDASEATAQADTTVVEACTHIIVSSGWGSLQEVAMRRASADDFEAAIRGLDIDELSRFMRRMIEMRLQRSNYDCHFGTATQHFMDACRAISHDSTTPRLAALIRNLIEKTALASELDLVPADVVAPVDEAASDATTSQ
;
A
#
# COMPACT_ATOMS: atom_id res chain seq x y z
N MET A 1 18.17 9.22 -46.75
CA MET A 1 16.96 10.06 -46.59
C MET A 1 15.81 9.11 -46.29
N GLU A 2 15.70 8.60 -45.07
CA GLU A 2 14.77 7.48 -44.78
C GLU A 2 14.14 7.60 -43.40
N PHE A 3 13.90 8.84 -42.94
CA PHE A 3 13.17 9.12 -41.69
C PHE A 3 11.97 10.06 -41.92
N LEU A 4 11.70 10.45 -43.17
CA LEU A 4 10.61 11.36 -43.54
C LEU A 4 9.46 10.66 -44.29
N GLU A 5 9.54 9.36 -44.58
CA GLU A 5 8.52 8.63 -45.35
C GLU A 5 7.64 7.66 -44.55
N SER A 6 7.92 7.40 -43.26
CA SER A 6 7.12 6.41 -42.51
C SER A 6 5.81 6.95 -41.92
N GLY A 7 5.56 8.26 -41.95
CA GLY A 7 4.23 8.89 -41.76
C GLY A 7 3.41 8.53 -40.50
N LEU A 8 3.94 7.69 -39.61
CA LEU A 8 3.26 7.23 -38.41
C LEU A 8 3.73 8.11 -37.26
N PHE A 9 3.32 9.38 -37.30
CA PHE A 9 3.22 10.16 -36.08
C PHE A 9 2.36 9.36 -35.12
N ASN A 10 2.97 8.84 -34.06
CA ASN A 10 2.20 8.21 -32.99
C ASN A 10 1.51 9.34 -32.23
N THR A 11 0.36 9.77 -32.76
CA THR A 11 -0.44 10.87 -32.26
C THR A 11 -0.78 10.68 -30.78
N ALA A 12 -0.96 9.43 -30.33
CA ALA A 12 -1.18 9.11 -28.92
C ALA A 12 0.04 9.43 -28.04
N ARG A 13 1.27 9.10 -28.49
CA ARG A 13 2.50 9.46 -27.77
C ARG A 13 2.74 10.98 -27.75
N ILE A 14 2.44 11.66 -28.85
CA ILE A 14 2.55 13.12 -28.93
C ILE A 14 1.53 13.78 -28.00
N GLN A 15 0.28 13.29 -27.99
CA GLN A 15 -0.75 13.77 -27.09
C GLN A 15 -0.34 13.56 -25.62
N THR A 16 0.20 12.39 -25.27
CA THR A 16 0.72 12.12 -23.92
C THR A 16 1.80 13.12 -23.51
N ILE A 17 2.72 13.46 -24.43
CA ILE A 17 3.76 14.46 -24.17
C ILE A 17 3.15 15.85 -23.99
N ILE A 18 2.21 16.25 -24.87
CA ILE A 18 1.52 17.54 -24.77
C ILE A 18 0.77 17.65 -23.45
N ASP A 19 0.02 16.61 -23.07
CA ASP A 19 -0.73 16.56 -21.82
C ASP A 19 0.19 16.66 -20.61
N ALA A 20 1.37 16.03 -20.66
CA ALA A 20 2.39 16.16 -19.63
C ALA A 20 2.93 17.59 -19.52
N TYR A 21 3.23 18.26 -20.65
CA TYR A 21 3.66 19.67 -20.65
C TYR A 21 2.58 20.61 -20.13
N VAL A 22 1.32 20.37 -20.47
CA VAL A 22 0.18 21.16 -19.96
C VAL A 22 0.03 20.97 -18.45
N ALA A 23 0.10 19.73 -17.96
CA ALA A 23 0.04 19.43 -16.54
C ALA A 23 1.18 20.09 -15.76
N GLU A 24 2.41 20.03 -16.29
CA GLU A 24 3.58 20.67 -15.69
C GLU A 24 3.44 22.20 -15.67
N THR A 25 2.98 22.80 -16.78
CA THR A 25 2.73 24.25 -16.85
C THR A 25 1.71 24.68 -15.80
N ASN A 26 0.60 23.96 -15.68
CA ASN A 26 -0.44 24.26 -14.70
C ASN A 26 0.08 24.13 -13.25
N ALA A 27 0.89 23.12 -12.96
CA ALA A 27 1.51 22.94 -11.65
C ALA A 27 2.51 24.06 -11.32
N MET A 28 3.33 24.47 -12.29
CA MET A 28 4.24 25.60 -12.16
C MET A 28 3.50 26.91 -11.90
N ASP A 29 2.43 27.18 -12.64
CA ASP A 29 1.59 28.36 -12.46
C ASP A 29 0.90 28.38 -11.09
N ALA A 30 0.37 27.24 -10.64
CA ALA A 30 -0.23 27.11 -9.32
C ALA A 30 0.80 27.42 -8.21
N ARG A 31 2.00 26.84 -8.30
CA ARG A 31 3.09 27.10 -7.35
C ARG A 31 3.56 28.55 -7.37
N SER A 32 3.65 29.15 -8.55
CA SER A 32 4.02 30.56 -8.72
C SER A 32 3.00 31.50 -8.07
N ARG A 33 1.71 31.23 -8.25
CA ARG A 33 0.61 31.97 -7.61
C ARG A 33 0.65 31.87 -6.10
N ALA A 34 0.78 30.65 -5.55
CA ALA A 34 0.91 30.45 -4.11
C ALA A 34 2.12 31.18 -3.53
N SER A 35 3.29 31.07 -4.18
CA SER A 35 4.52 31.75 -3.75
C SER A 35 4.39 33.27 -3.78
N SER A 36 3.74 33.81 -4.82
CA SER A 36 3.51 35.25 -4.97
C SER A 36 2.57 35.78 -3.90
N PHE A 37 1.48 35.07 -3.61
CA PHE A 37 0.56 35.40 -2.54
C PHE A 37 1.24 35.38 -1.17
N LEU A 38 1.95 34.30 -0.83
CA LEU A 38 2.65 34.18 0.46
C LEU A 38 3.68 35.30 0.64
N ARG A 39 4.43 35.63 -0.42
CA ARG A 39 5.35 36.76 -0.42
C ARG A 39 4.62 38.08 -0.18
N ARG A 40 3.47 38.30 -0.84
CA ARG A 40 2.69 39.53 -0.71
C ARG A 40 2.07 39.66 0.67
N ALA A 41 1.44 38.62 1.18
CA ALA A 41 0.85 38.58 2.52
C ALA A 41 1.88 38.91 3.62
N PHE A 42 3.14 38.49 3.45
CA PHE A 42 4.19 38.74 4.42
C PHE A 42 4.88 40.12 4.24
N TRP A 43 5.17 40.54 3.00
CA TRP A 43 6.01 41.71 2.74
C TRP A 43 5.27 42.98 2.32
N ASP A 44 4.06 42.85 1.75
CA ASP A 44 3.31 43.98 1.20
C ASP A 44 2.40 44.63 2.25
N HIS A 45 2.99 45.49 3.06
CA HIS A 45 2.27 46.29 4.07
C HIS A 45 1.18 47.23 3.50
N ARG A 46 1.08 47.38 2.18
CA ARG A 46 0.07 48.20 1.52
C ARG A 46 -1.14 47.40 1.05
N ALA A 47 -1.02 46.07 0.98
CA ALA A 47 -2.14 45.20 0.68
C ALA A 47 -3.14 45.27 1.84
N THR A 48 -4.43 45.45 1.53
CA THR A 48 -5.45 45.35 2.55
C THR A 48 -5.79 43.88 2.82
N GLU A 49 -6.29 43.57 4.02
CA GLU A 49 -6.76 42.21 4.32
C GLU A 49 -7.86 41.77 3.34
N ALA A 50 -8.72 42.69 2.90
CA ALA A 50 -9.75 42.41 1.90
C ALA A 50 -9.16 42.00 0.54
N ASP A 51 -8.08 42.64 0.10
CA ASP A 51 -7.39 42.28 -1.15
C ASP A 51 -6.76 40.89 -1.07
N LEU A 52 -6.13 40.58 0.07
CA LEU A 52 -5.52 39.27 0.32
C LEU A 52 -6.59 38.17 0.41
N LEU A 53 -7.74 38.44 1.03
CA LEU A 53 -8.85 37.48 1.08
C LEU A 53 -9.46 37.22 -0.30
N ALA A 54 -9.68 38.26 -1.11
CA ALA A 54 -10.19 38.11 -2.46
C ALA A 54 -9.24 37.31 -3.37
N GLU A 55 -7.93 37.45 -3.17
CA GLU A 55 -6.93 36.59 -3.83
C GLU A 55 -6.99 35.15 -3.29
N ALA A 56 -7.16 35.00 -1.97
CA ALA A 56 -7.22 33.70 -1.31
C ALA A 56 -8.40 32.82 -1.76
N GLU A 57 -9.53 33.43 -2.10
CA GLU A 57 -10.73 32.75 -2.62
C GLU A 57 -10.50 31.96 -3.92
N GLN A 58 -9.40 32.23 -4.63
CA GLN A 58 -9.07 31.55 -5.89
C GLN A 58 -8.25 30.27 -5.69
N PHE A 59 -7.63 30.08 -4.52
CA PHE A 59 -6.78 28.92 -4.26
C PHE A 59 -7.50 27.57 -4.26
N PRO A 60 -8.78 27.43 -3.83
CA PRO A 60 -9.49 26.15 -3.90
C PRO A 60 -9.52 25.56 -5.32
N ILE A 61 -9.53 26.41 -6.37
CA ILE A 61 -9.57 25.98 -7.77
C ILE A 61 -8.28 25.26 -8.19
N ILE A 62 -7.14 25.67 -7.64
CA ILE A 62 -5.82 25.14 -7.99
C ILE A 62 -5.22 24.27 -6.88
N ALA A 63 -5.96 24.03 -5.79
CA ALA A 63 -5.47 23.36 -4.60
C ALA A 63 -4.90 21.96 -4.93
N GLY A 64 -5.56 21.19 -5.80
CA GLY A 64 -5.09 19.86 -6.21
C GLY A 64 -3.74 19.85 -6.95
N LEU A 65 -3.27 21.00 -7.43
CA LEU A 65 -1.96 21.15 -8.09
C LEU A 65 -0.85 21.57 -7.11
N LEU A 66 -1.20 21.84 -5.86
CA LEU A 66 -0.27 22.31 -4.84
C LEU A 66 0.25 21.16 -3.99
N ASP A 67 1.49 21.33 -3.53
CA ASP A 67 2.12 20.46 -2.55
C ASP A 67 1.47 20.63 -1.16
N PRO A 68 1.34 19.55 -0.36
CA PRO A 68 0.68 19.59 0.96
C PRO A 68 1.29 20.59 1.94
N TYR A 69 2.60 20.86 1.87
CA TYR A 69 3.27 21.85 2.71
C TYR A 69 2.92 23.26 2.28
N VAL A 70 2.85 23.52 0.97
CA VAL A 70 2.39 24.81 0.43
C VAL A 70 0.94 25.07 0.82
N THR A 71 0.08 24.05 0.71
CA THR A 71 -1.33 24.14 1.15
C THR A 71 -1.43 24.43 2.65
N THR A 72 -0.59 23.80 3.47
CA THR A 72 -0.52 24.06 4.92
C THR A 72 -0.08 25.51 5.19
N GLN A 73 0.94 25.99 4.50
CA GLN A 73 1.44 27.36 4.67
C GLN A 73 0.39 28.41 4.23
N LEU A 74 -0.35 28.12 3.16
CA LEU A 74 -1.47 28.96 2.72
C LEU A 74 -2.57 29.01 3.79
N PHE A 75 -2.93 27.85 4.37
CA PHE A 75 -3.90 27.81 5.47
C PHE A 75 -3.47 28.70 6.63
N GLU A 76 -2.24 28.54 7.13
CA GLU A 76 -1.73 29.33 8.25
C GLU A 76 -1.74 30.83 7.96
N THR A 77 -1.32 31.22 6.75
CA THR A 77 -1.22 32.62 6.32
C THR A 77 -2.61 33.25 6.16
N ILE A 78 -3.54 32.55 5.52
CA ILE A 78 -4.89 33.05 5.26
C ILE A 78 -5.68 33.10 6.58
N SER A 79 -5.60 32.06 7.42
CA SER A 79 -6.27 32.01 8.73
C SER A 79 -5.85 33.12 9.70
N ALA A 80 -4.65 33.68 9.54
CA ALA A 80 -4.18 34.80 10.34
C ALA A 80 -4.86 36.14 9.99
N LEU A 81 -5.50 36.25 8.82
CA LEU A 81 -6.26 37.44 8.39
C LEU A 81 -7.64 37.49 9.07
N ALA A 82 -8.20 38.69 9.29
CA ALA A 82 -9.56 38.77 9.83
C ALA A 82 -10.56 38.15 8.85
N ASN A 83 -11.38 37.21 9.32
CA ASN A 83 -12.31 36.41 8.48
C ASN A 83 -11.64 35.43 7.51
N GLY A 84 -10.34 35.16 7.64
CA GLY A 84 -9.62 34.25 6.76
C GLY A 84 -9.83 32.75 7.03
N GLN A 85 -10.42 32.38 8.17
CA GLN A 85 -10.60 30.97 8.55
C GLN A 85 -11.42 30.17 7.53
N ALA A 86 -12.49 30.75 6.98
CA ALA A 86 -13.35 30.05 6.03
C ALA A 86 -12.67 29.86 4.66
N PRO A 87 -12.06 30.90 4.05
CA PRO A 87 -11.24 30.73 2.85
C PRO A 87 -10.07 29.76 3.04
N ALA A 88 -9.35 29.84 4.16
CA ALA A 88 -8.24 28.93 4.47
C ALA A 88 -8.69 27.47 4.50
N LYS A 89 -9.81 27.19 5.18
CA LYS A 89 -10.36 25.82 5.22
C LYS A 89 -10.82 25.34 3.85
N ALA A 90 -11.40 26.20 3.02
CA ALA A 90 -11.81 25.84 1.66
C ALA A 90 -10.63 25.38 0.79
N VAL A 91 -9.43 25.93 1.00
CA VAL A 91 -8.21 25.51 0.29
C VAL A 91 -7.82 24.09 0.71
N VAL A 92 -7.81 23.80 2.00
CA VAL A 92 -7.50 22.46 2.54
C VAL A 92 -8.53 21.43 2.08
N ASP A 93 -9.82 21.75 2.17
CA ASP A 93 -10.90 20.84 1.78
C ASP A 93 -10.83 20.52 0.27
N ALA A 94 -10.51 21.51 -0.56
CA ALA A 94 -10.32 21.32 -2.00
C ALA A 94 -9.08 20.46 -2.31
N TRP A 95 -7.99 20.63 -1.57
CA TRP A 95 -6.80 19.79 -1.70
C TRP A 95 -7.11 18.32 -1.37
N VAL A 96 -7.78 18.08 -0.22
CA VAL A 96 -8.17 16.73 0.22
C VAL A 96 -9.13 16.08 -0.78
N ALA A 97 -10.08 16.85 -1.32
CA ALA A 97 -11.00 16.35 -2.34
C ALA A 97 -10.29 15.98 -3.65
N ALA A 98 -9.29 16.75 -4.08
CA ALA A 98 -8.45 16.39 -5.23
C ALA A 98 -7.59 15.14 -4.92
N PHE A 99 -7.16 14.98 -3.65
CA PHE A 99 -6.33 13.86 -3.20
C PHE A 99 -7.07 12.54 -3.29
N ALA A 100 -8.31 12.52 -2.84
CA ALA A 100 -9.19 11.38 -2.99
C ALA A 100 -9.44 10.96 -4.46
N LYS A 101 -9.28 11.88 -5.43
CA LYS A 101 -9.46 11.59 -6.87
C LYS A 101 -8.19 11.12 -7.59
N GLY A 102 -7.04 11.11 -6.91
CA GLY A 102 -5.76 10.79 -7.53
C GLY A 102 -5.24 11.89 -8.48
N GLU A 103 -5.73 13.12 -8.36
CA GLU A 103 -5.32 14.26 -9.19
C GLU A 103 -3.97 14.89 -8.74
N HIS A 104 -3.18 14.14 -7.95
CA HIS A 104 -1.94 14.65 -7.35
C HIS A 104 -0.71 14.19 -8.12
N PRO A 105 0.28 15.07 -8.31
CA PRO A 105 1.62 14.63 -8.74
C PRO A 105 2.12 13.58 -7.75
N SER A 106 2.69 12.49 -8.26
CA SER A 106 3.32 11.44 -7.43
C SER A 106 4.26 12.07 -6.40
N PHE A 107 3.84 12.06 -5.13
CA PHE A 107 4.60 12.62 -4.03
C PHE A 107 5.30 11.48 -3.30
N ALA A 108 6.61 11.36 -3.51
CA ALA A 108 7.43 10.64 -2.56
C ALA A 108 7.52 11.53 -1.32
N ASP A 109 6.96 11.09 -0.19
CA ASP A 109 7.04 11.79 1.10
C ASP A 109 8.47 11.81 1.64
N SER A 110 9.33 12.53 0.94
CA SER A 110 10.62 12.96 1.43
C SER A 110 10.35 14.28 2.14
N ASN A 111 9.99 14.20 3.42
CA ASN A 111 9.96 15.32 4.36
C ASN A 111 11.26 15.37 5.18
N PRO A 112 12.44 15.62 4.56
CA PRO A 112 13.72 15.57 5.27
C PRO A 112 13.83 16.61 6.39
N PHE A 113 12.93 17.60 6.43
CA PHE A 113 12.93 18.70 7.38
C PHE A 113 11.80 18.64 8.42
N ASN A 114 10.98 17.58 8.42
CA ASN A 114 9.84 17.41 9.32
C ASN A 114 8.94 18.65 9.39
N ASN A 115 8.66 19.25 8.23
CA ASN A 115 7.78 20.40 8.13
C ASN A 115 6.37 20.01 8.63
N PRO A 116 5.68 20.89 9.39
CA PRO A 116 4.33 20.61 9.85
C PRO A 116 3.37 20.52 8.67
N ILE A 117 2.43 19.59 8.75
CA ILE A 117 1.36 19.39 7.77
C ILE A 117 0.03 19.62 8.48
N HIS A 118 -0.92 20.24 7.78
CA HIS A 118 -2.26 20.46 8.30
C HIS A 118 -2.92 19.13 8.73
N PRO A 119 -3.60 19.05 9.89
CA PRO A 119 -4.19 17.81 10.41
C PRO A 119 -5.11 17.07 9.42
N ASP A 120 -5.96 17.79 8.68
CA ASP A 120 -6.87 17.17 7.69
C ASP A 120 -6.11 16.55 6.50
N ILE A 121 -5.00 17.17 6.07
CA ILE A 121 -4.14 16.65 5.02
C ILE A 121 -3.42 15.39 5.52
N LYS A 122 -2.88 15.45 6.75
CA LYS A 122 -2.26 14.29 7.39
C LYS A 122 -3.25 13.13 7.53
N ALA A 123 -4.49 13.39 7.95
CA ALA A 123 -5.52 12.37 8.06
C ALA A 123 -5.85 11.74 6.70
N ALA A 124 -5.84 12.52 5.61
CA ALA A 124 -6.04 12.00 4.26
C ALA A 124 -4.89 11.08 3.82
N PHE A 125 -3.63 11.45 4.09
CA PHE A 125 -2.47 10.57 3.86
C PHE A 125 -2.55 9.30 4.70
N ASP A 126 -2.76 9.41 6.02
CA ASP A 126 -2.83 8.27 6.93
C ASP A 126 -3.96 7.31 6.51
N ALA A 127 -5.11 7.82 6.03
CA ALA A 127 -6.22 7.02 5.52
C ALA A 127 -5.89 6.32 4.19
N SER A 128 -5.19 7.02 3.29
CA SER A 128 -4.72 6.43 2.02
C SER A 128 -3.66 5.36 2.27
N GLU A 129 -2.71 5.59 3.18
CA GLU A 129 -1.74 4.59 3.61
C GLU A 129 -2.42 3.41 4.29
N ALA A 130 -3.40 3.63 5.18
CA ALA A 130 -4.14 2.56 5.83
C ALA A 130 -4.94 1.72 4.82
N THR A 131 -5.46 2.35 3.76
CA THR A 131 -6.13 1.66 2.65
C THR A 131 -5.13 0.86 1.82
N ALA A 132 -4.02 1.46 1.41
CA ALA A 132 -2.95 0.77 0.68
C ALA A 132 -2.36 -0.40 1.50
N GLN A 133 -2.22 -0.23 2.82
CA GLN A 133 -1.80 -1.29 3.76
C GLN A 133 -2.87 -2.38 3.96
N ALA A 134 -4.16 -2.05 3.81
CA ALA A 134 -5.24 -3.02 3.84
C ALA A 134 -5.34 -3.81 2.52
N ASP A 135 -5.04 -3.16 1.40
CA ASP A 135 -5.12 -3.74 0.06
C ASP A 135 -3.85 -4.50 -0.34
N THR A 136 -2.71 -4.23 0.32
CA THR A 136 -1.45 -4.94 0.05
C THR A 136 -1.60 -6.42 0.38
N THR A 137 -1.54 -7.25 -0.64
CA THR A 137 -1.62 -8.70 -0.51
C THR A 137 -0.29 -9.30 -0.02
N VAL A 138 -0.36 -10.50 0.55
CA VAL A 138 0.81 -11.33 0.88
C VAL A 138 1.74 -11.53 -0.32
N VAL A 139 1.17 -11.69 -1.51
CA VAL A 139 1.92 -11.88 -2.74
C VAL A 139 2.75 -10.65 -3.06
N GLU A 140 2.17 -9.46 -2.99
CA GLU A 140 2.86 -8.20 -3.26
C GLU A 140 3.95 -7.92 -2.22
N ALA A 141 3.66 -8.20 -0.93
CA ALA A 141 4.65 -8.08 0.13
C ALA A 141 5.84 -9.02 -0.09
N CYS A 142 5.59 -10.31 -0.36
CA CYS A 142 6.65 -11.28 -0.65
C CYS A 142 7.40 -10.96 -1.93
N THR A 143 6.72 -10.51 -2.99
CA THR A 143 7.35 -10.11 -4.25
C THR A 143 8.30 -8.93 -4.02
N HIS A 144 7.87 -7.92 -3.27
CA HIS A 144 8.72 -6.80 -2.89
C HIS A 144 9.94 -7.28 -2.08
N ILE A 145 9.76 -8.17 -1.11
CA ILE A 145 10.88 -8.69 -0.31
C ILE A 145 11.88 -9.46 -1.18
N ILE A 146 11.40 -10.25 -2.15
CA ILE A 146 12.23 -11.02 -3.08
C ILE A 146 13.02 -10.08 -4.00
N VAL A 147 12.39 -9.04 -4.55
CA VAL A 147 13.02 -8.12 -5.51
C VAL A 147 13.96 -7.15 -4.81
N SER A 148 13.51 -6.52 -3.73
CA SER A 148 14.22 -5.43 -3.05
C SER A 148 15.21 -5.93 -2.00
N SER A 149 15.24 -7.23 -1.69
CA SER A 149 16.05 -7.83 -0.62
C SER A 149 15.91 -7.11 0.73
N GLY A 150 14.70 -6.59 0.99
CA GLY A 150 14.38 -5.77 2.16
C GLY A 150 12.88 -5.53 2.26
N TRP A 151 12.44 -5.05 3.43
CA TRP A 151 11.05 -4.74 3.73
C TRP A 151 10.93 -3.43 4.48
N GLY A 152 9.78 -2.76 4.34
CA GLY A 152 9.38 -1.62 5.16
C GLY A 152 8.10 -1.93 5.95
N SER A 153 7.57 -0.93 6.62
CA SER A 153 6.40 -1.05 7.51
C SER A 153 5.18 -1.67 6.80
N LEU A 154 4.97 -1.35 5.53
CA LEU A 154 3.84 -1.85 4.74
C LEU A 154 3.92 -3.37 4.52
N GLN A 155 5.11 -3.91 4.21
CA GLN A 155 5.29 -5.36 4.07
C GLN A 155 5.22 -6.08 5.42
N GLU A 156 5.71 -5.47 6.51
CA GLU A 156 5.56 -6.06 7.84
C GLU A 156 4.09 -6.19 8.25
N VAL A 157 3.30 -5.14 8.04
CA VAL A 157 1.86 -5.15 8.36
C VAL A 157 1.10 -6.16 7.50
N ALA A 158 1.36 -6.18 6.19
CA ALA A 158 0.73 -7.13 5.28
C ALA A 158 1.06 -8.59 5.67
N MET A 159 2.33 -8.89 5.94
CA MET A 159 2.76 -10.22 6.38
C MET A 159 2.15 -10.60 7.73
N ARG A 160 2.10 -9.68 8.72
CA ARG A 160 1.53 -9.96 10.04
C ARG A 160 0.03 -10.22 10.03
N ARG A 161 -0.70 -9.60 9.09
CA ARG A 161 -2.16 -9.76 8.95
C ARG A 161 -2.54 -11.01 8.17
N ALA A 162 -1.62 -11.53 7.37
CA ALA A 162 -1.81 -12.69 6.52
C ALA A 162 -2.30 -13.92 7.30
N SER A 163 -3.39 -14.50 6.83
CA SER A 163 -3.92 -15.78 7.32
C SER A 163 -3.39 -16.96 6.49
N ALA A 164 -3.61 -18.19 6.98
CA ALA A 164 -3.28 -19.39 6.22
C ALA A 164 -4.05 -19.46 4.90
N ASP A 165 -5.31 -19.00 4.87
CA ASP A 165 -6.14 -18.97 3.66
C ASP A 165 -5.56 -18.02 2.61
N ASP A 166 -5.00 -16.87 3.03
CA ASP A 166 -4.33 -15.93 2.12
C ASP A 166 -3.08 -16.55 1.48
N PHE A 167 -2.29 -17.29 2.27
CA PHE A 167 -1.14 -18.04 1.76
C PHE A 167 -1.56 -19.19 0.84
N GLU A 168 -2.65 -19.89 1.14
CA GLU A 168 -3.18 -20.98 0.31
C GLU A 168 -3.69 -20.45 -1.04
N ALA A 169 -4.45 -19.35 -1.03
CA ALA A 169 -4.91 -18.65 -2.23
C ALA A 169 -3.72 -18.17 -3.08
N ALA A 170 -2.70 -17.59 -2.45
CA ALA A 170 -1.47 -17.19 -3.13
C ALA A 170 -0.77 -18.37 -3.80
N ILE A 171 -0.53 -19.47 -3.09
CA ILE A 171 0.16 -20.66 -3.63
C ILE A 171 -0.61 -21.26 -4.82
N ARG A 172 -1.94 -21.24 -4.79
CA ARG A 172 -2.77 -21.76 -5.89
C ARG A 172 -2.88 -20.80 -7.08
N GLY A 173 -2.78 -19.49 -6.85
CA GLY A 173 -3.02 -18.46 -7.86
C GLY A 173 -1.78 -18.00 -8.63
N LEU A 174 -0.57 -18.20 -8.09
CA LEU A 174 0.68 -17.75 -8.70
C LEU A 174 1.07 -18.58 -9.93
N ASP A 175 1.73 -17.94 -10.89
CA ASP A 175 2.33 -18.64 -12.03
C ASP A 175 3.58 -19.46 -11.62
N ILE A 176 4.14 -20.25 -12.54
CA ILE A 176 5.25 -21.16 -12.23
C ILE A 176 6.50 -20.42 -11.73
N ASP A 177 6.84 -19.28 -12.33
CA ASP A 177 8.07 -18.55 -12.02
C ASP A 177 7.91 -17.81 -10.69
N GLU A 178 6.76 -17.17 -10.49
CA GLU A 178 6.39 -16.48 -9.25
C GLU A 178 6.27 -17.45 -8.07
N LEU A 179 5.59 -18.58 -8.27
CA LEU A 179 5.44 -19.63 -7.27
C LEU A 179 6.80 -20.17 -6.83
N SER A 180 7.71 -20.42 -7.78
CA SER A 180 9.03 -20.96 -7.45
C SER A 180 9.85 -20.02 -6.55
N ARG A 181 9.75 -18.70 -6.80
CA ARG A 181 10.44 -17.67 -6.02
C ARG A 181 9.78 -17.48 -4.66
N PHE A 182 8.46 -17.41 -4.64
CA PHE A 182 7.65 -17.28 -3.44
C PHE A 182 7.93 -18.42 -2.46
N MET A 183 7.79 -19.68 -2.92
CA MET A 183 8.01 -20.87 -2.09
C MET A 183 9.42 -20.91 -1.49
N ARG A 184 10.45 -20.64 -2.31
CA ARG A 184 11.84 -20.64 -1.82
C ARG A 184 12.06 -19.58 -0.75
N ARG A 185 11.52 -18.38 -0.93
CA ARG A 185 11.71 -17.29 0.03
C ARG A 185 10.97 -17.55 1.35
N MET A 186 9.75 -18.07 1.28
CA MET A 186 8.98 -18.41 2.49
C MET A 186 9.61 -19.57 3.27
N ILE A 187 10.14 -20.59 2.58
CA ILE A 187 10.91 -21.67 3.21
C ILE A 187 12.17 -21.11 3.89
N GLU A 188 12.91 -20.22 3.22
CA GLU A 188 14.11 -19.59 3.79
C GLU A 188 13.78 -18.79 5.05
N MET A 189 12.74 -17.95 5.00
CA MET A 189 12.28 -17.17 6.15
C MET A 189 11.86 -18.07 7.32
N ARG A 190 11.17 -19.18 7.03
CA ARG A 190 10.76 -20.15 8.06
C ARG A 190 11.95 -20.88 8.67
N LEU A 191 12.97 -21.23 7.88
CA LEU A 191 14.21 -21.82 8.41
C LEU A 191 14.98 -20.85 9.31
N GLN A 192 14.89 -19.55 9.02
CA GLN A 192 15.52 -18.48 9.80
C GLN A 192 14.52 -17.76 10.72
N ARG A 193 13.49 -18.46 11.22
CA ARG A 193 12.37 -17.86 11.98
C ARG A 193 12.81 -16.94 13.12
N SER A 194 13.93 -17.24 13.79
CA SER A 194 14.49 -16.39 14.85
C SER A 194 14.81 -14.96 14.40
N ASN A 195 15.11 -14.76 13.11
CA ASN A 195 15.47 -13.47 12.53
C ASN A 195 14.26 -12.73 11.93
N TYR A 196 13.16 -13.43 11.65
CA TYR A 196 12.03 -12.90 10.89
C TYR A 196 10.74 -12.80 11.71
N ASP A 197 10.54 -13.65 12.73
CA ASP A 197 9.31 -13.65 13.54
C ASP A 197 9.12 -12.34 14.33
N CYS A 198 10.22 -11.64 14.69
CA CYS A 198 10.13 -10.31 15.30
C CYS A 198 9.55 -9.24 14.36
N HIS A 199 9.65 -9.46 13.04
CA HIS A 199 9.15 -8.55 12.01
C HIS A 199 7.79 -9.01 11.47
N PHE A 200 7.61 -10.29 11.20
CA PHE A 200 6.43 -10.84 10.51
C PHE A 200 5.47 -11.61 11.42
N GLY A 201 5.76 -11.72 12.71
CA GLY A 201 4.89 -12.42 13.66
C GLY A 201 4.70 -13.89 13.27
N THR A 202 3.44 -14.33 13.17
CA THR A 202 3.07 -15.72 12.84
C THR A 202 2.96 -16.00 11.33
N ALA A 203 3.31 -15.04 10.47
CA ALA A 203 3.17 -15.20 9.01
C ALA A 203 3.86 -16.46 8.45
N THR A 204 5.07 -16.75 8.91
CA THR A 204 5.82 -17.94 8.46
C THR A 204 5.17 -19.24 8.93
N GLN A 205 4.41 -19.20 10.03
CA GLN A 205 3.62 -20.33 10.51
C GLN A 205 2.36 -20.52 9.66
N HIS A 206 1.64 -19.44 9.34
CA HIS A 206 0.47 -19.49 8.47
C HIS A 206 0.80 -20.02 7.07
N PHE A 207 1.99 -19.69 6.55
CA PHE A 207 2.51 -20.32 5.33
C PHE A 207 2.68 -21.85 5.46
N MET A 208 3.21 -22.32 6.58
CA MET A 208 3.34 -23.77 6.83
C MET A 208 1.98 -24.45 6.97
N ASP A 209 1.01 -23.77 7.60
CA ASP A 209 -0.35 -24.26 7.74
C ASP A 209 -1.07 -24.37 6.38
N ALA A 210 -0.88 -23.37 5.49
CA ALA A 210 -1.33 -23.42 4.11
C ALA A 210 -0.66 -24.56 3.31
N CYS A 211 0.65 -24.72 3.45
CA CYS A 211 1.38 -25.83 2.81
C CYS A 211 0.87 -27.20 3.28
N ARG A 212 0.50 -27.32 4.56
CA ARG A 212 -0.10 -28.54 5.13
C ARG A 212 -1.49 -28.79 4.56
N ALA A 213 -2.34 -27.78 4.55
CA ALA A 213 -3.70 -27.87 3.99
C ALA A 213 -3.66 -28.37 2.53
N ILE A 214 -2.80 -27.78 1.70
CA ILE A 214 -2.61 -28.20 0.30
C ILE A 214 -2.01 -29.61 0.20
N SER A 215 -1.12 -29.99 1.11
CA SER A 215 -0.50 -31.33 1.07
C SER A 215 -1.48 -32.46 1.38
N HIS A 216 -2.50 -32.21 2.20
CA HIS A 216 -3.58 -33.15 2.52
C HIS A 216 -4.79 -33.03 1.58
N ASP A 217 -4.84 -31.99 0.74
CA ASP A 217 -5.91 -31.79 -0.24
C ASP A 217 -5.81 -32.80 -1.40
N SER A 218 -6.79 -33.68 -1.49
CA SER A 218 -6.89 -34.70 -2.55
C SER A 218 -7.20 -34.12 -3.94
N THR A 219 -7.63 -32.85 -4.02
CA THR A 219 -8.06 -32.24 -5.28
C THR A 219 -6.89 -31.73 -6.14
N THR A 220 -5.72 -31.48 -5.53
CA THR A 220 -4.53 -30.93 -6.23
C THR A 220 -3.26 -31.80 -6.03
N PRO A 221 -3.27 -33.06 -6.48
CA PRO A 221 -2.22 -34.03 -6.17
C PRO A 221 -0.82 -33.63 -6.68
N ARG A 222 -0.74 -32.89 -7.79
CA ARG A 222 0.52 -32.38 -8.34
C ARG A 222 1.13 -31.27 -7.47
N LEU A 223 0.32 -30.35 -6.99
CA LEU A 223 0.77 -29.25 -6.12
C LEU A 223 1.19 -29.79 -4.75
N ALA A 224 0.40 -30.71 -4.19
CA ALA A 224 0.75 -31.43 -2.96
C ALA A 224 2.09 -32.17 -3.08
N ALA A 225 2.35 -32.84 -4.21
CA ALA A 225 3.63 -33.51 -4.45
C ALA A 225 4.80 -32.51 -4.59
N LEU A 226 4.57 -31.37 -5.23
CA LEU A 226 5.59 -30.30 -5.34
C LEU A 226 5.96 -29.74 -3.97
N ILE A 227 4.98 -29.40 -3.14
CA ILE A 227 5.20 -28.86 -1.79
C ILE A 227 5.98 -29.87 -0.94
N ARG A 228 5.58 -31.14 -0.95
CA ARG A 228 6.32 -32.21 -0.27
C ARG A 228 7.77 -32.29 -0.74
N ASN A 229 8.02 -32.34 -2.05
CA ASN A 229 9.38 -32.41 -2.60
C ASN A 229 10.27 -31.21 -2.22
N LEU A 230 9.69 -30.01 -2.11
CA LEU A 230 10.43 -28.80 -1.73
C LEU A 230 10.80 -28.80 -0.25
N ILE A 231 9.94 -29.35 0.61
CA ILE A 231 10.09 -29.32 2.06
C ILE A 231 10.85 -30.54 2.59
N GLU A 232 10.76 -31.71 1.92
CA GLU A 232 11.32 -33.00 2.35
C GLU A 232 12.81 -32.96 2.70
N LYS A 233 13.60 -32.13 2.00
CA LYS A 233 15.05 -32.00 2.21
C LYS A 233 15.44 -30.94 3.23
N THR A 234 14.47 -30.35 3.93
CA THR A 234 14.68 -29.28 4.90
C THR A 234 14.32 -29.74 6.31
N ALA A 235 14.74 -28.97 7.33
CA ALA A 235 14.33 -29.23 8.71
C ALA A 235 12.80 -29.12 8.92
N LEU A 236 12.08 -28.52 7.97
CA LEU A 236 10.63 -28.30 8.02
C LEU A 236 9.81 -29.54 7.63
N ALA A 237 10.44 -30.61 7.13
CA ALA A 237 9.75 -31.85 6.77
C ALA A 237 8.91 -32.40 7.93
N SER A 238 9.47 -32.36 9.15
CA SER A 238 8.77 -32.79 10.37
C SER A 238 7.57 -31.91 10.75
N GLU A 239 7.53 -30.64 10.31
CA GLU A 239 6.41 -29.72 10.59
C GLU A 239 5.24 -29.91 9.62
N LEU A 240 5.49 -30.49 8.44
CA LEU A 240 4.49 -30.75 7.42
C LEU A 240 3.60 -31.95 7.77
N ASP A 241 4.14 -32.94 8.47
CA ASP A 241 3.44 -34.17 8.88
C ASP A 241 2.69 -34.04 10.23
N LEU A 242 2.82 -32.90 10.91
CA LEU A 242 2.08 -32.64 12.13
C LEU A 242 0.60 -32.46 11.81
N VAL A 243 -0.23 -33.42 12.22
CA VAL A 243 -1.70 -33.31 12.14
C VAL A 243 -2.16 -32.11 12.97
N PRO A 244 -3.03 -31.22 12.46
CA PRO A 244 -3.61 -30.15 13.26
C PRO A 244 -4.28 -30.74 14.50
N ALA A 245 -4.04 -30.13 15.67
CA ALA A 245 -4.57 -30.59 16.95
C ALA A 245 -6.10 -30.56 17.08
N ASP A 246 -6.84 -30.27 16.00
CA ASP A 246 -8.29 -30.10 15.99
C ASP A 246 -9.07 -31.26 15.35
N VAL A 247 -8.42 -32.40 15.11
CA VAL A 247 -9.12 -33.65 14.76
C VAL A 247 -8.65 -34.80 15.65
N VAL A 248 -8.72 -34.60 16.97
CA VAL A 248 -8.87 -35.72 17.90
C VAL A 248 -10.35 -35.86 18.21
N ALA A 249 -11.05 -36.54 17.32
CA ALA A 249 -12.35 -37.11 17.65
C ALA A 249 -12.17 -38.08 18.85
N PRO A 250 -13.07 -38.07 19.85
CA PRO A 250 -13.05 -39.10 20.87
C PRO A 250 -13.60 -40.39 20.24
N VAL A 251 -12.72 -41.37 20.07
CA VAL A 251 -13.01 -42.79 19.80
C VAL A 251 -12.23 -43.51 20.91
N ASP A 252 -12.77 -44.35 21.78
CA ASP A 252 -13.99 -45.15 21.84
C ASP A 252 -14.15 -45.59 23.31
N GLU A 253 -15.37 -45.88 23.79
CA GLU A 253 -15.57 -47.11 24.58
C GLU A 253 -17.06 -47.47 24.63
N ALA A 254 -17.51 -48.16 23.58
CA ALA A 254 -18.68 -49.01 23.65
C ALA A 254 -18.38 -50.22 24.57
N ALA A 255 -19.04 -50.29 25.73
CA ALA A 255 -19.25 -51.54 26.43
C ALA A 255 -20.71 -51.98 26.24
N SER A 256 -20.91 -52.76 25.18
CA SER A 256 -22.10 -53.59 25.00
C SER A 256 -21.88 -54.94 25.67
N ASP A 257 -22.90 -55.36 26.41
CA ASP A 257 -23.44 -56.72 26.50
C ASP A 257 -23.34 -57.41 27.87
N ALA A 258 -24.51 -57.51 28.52
CA ALA A 258 -24.87 -58.60 29.42
C ALA A 258 -26.37 -58.87 29.26
N THR A 259 -26.64 -59.93 28.52
CA THR A 259 -27.92 -60.50 28.14
C THR A 259 -28.55 -61.34 29.29
N THR A 260 -29.81 -61.03 29.64
CA THR A 260 -30.97 -61.93 29.87
C THR A 260 -31.12 -62.85 31.12
N SER A 261 -32.34 -62.78 31.68
CA SER A 261 -33.16 -63.78 32.44
C SER A 261 -32.75 -64.18 33.86
N GLN A 262 -33.55 -63.82 34.89
CA GLN A 262 -34.79 -64.49 35.33
C GLN A 262 -35.51 -63.63 36.38
#